data_AF-A0A146F274-F1
#
_entry.id   AF-A0A146F274-F1
#
_cell.length_a   1.000
_cell.length_b   1.000
_cell.length_c   1.000
_cell.angle_alpha   90.00
_cell.angle_beta   90.00
_cell.angle_gamma   90.00
#
_symmetry.space_group_name_H-M   'P 1'
#
loop_
_entity.id
_entity.type
_entity.pdbx_description
1 polymer ?
#
loop_
_entity_poly.entity_id
_entity_poly.type
_entity_poly.pdbx_seq_one_letter_code
_entity_poly.pdbx_strand_id
1 'polypeptide(L)' 'MATEAMRPRGRPAHTPGTTVLAYTPDGRRVITGGSNSAIRIYTVGQDGEPKTIDEGVDGHLGIGATVCSLTRYA' A
#
# COMPACT_ATOMS: atom_id res chain seq x y z
N MET A 1 28.32 -17.86 5.23
CA MET A 1 27.63 -16.61 4.85
C MET A 1 26.24 -16.64 5.43
N ALA A 2 26.08 -16.16 6.67
CA ALA A 2 24.77 -16.12 7.31
C ALA A 2 23.92 -15.08 6.57
N THR A 3 22.75 -15.50 6.08
CA THR A 3 21.73 -14.55 5.60
C THR A 3 21.35 -13.70 6.80
N GLU A 4 21.77 -12.44 6.79
CA GLU A 4 21.30 -11.48 7.79
C GLU A 4 19.77 -11.50 7.73
N ALA A 5 19.13 -11.99 8.79
CA ALA A 5 17.69 -12.11 8.83
C ALA A 5 17.12 -10.69 8.68
N MET A 6 16.57 -10.38 7.50
CA MET A 6 15.95 -9.09 7.20
C MET A 6 14.96 -8.78 8.33
N ARG A 7 15.35 -7.87 9.23
CA ARG A 7 14.48 -7.42 10.30
C ARG A 7 13.47 -6.46 9.67
N PRO A 8 12.17 -6.79 9.65
CA PRO A 8 11.18 -5.90 9.07
C PRO A 8 11.24 -4.55 9.79
N ARG A 9 11.45 -3.47 9.04
CA ARG A 9 11.38 -2.12 9.59
C ARG A 9 9.92 -1.72 9.65
N GLY A 10 9.45 -1.35 10.85
CA GLY A 10 8.09 -0.84 11.02
C GLY A 10 7.90 0.44 10.21
N ARG A 11 6.80 0.52 9.46
CA ARG A 11 6.40 1.71 8.71
C ARG A 11 4.99 2.13 9.13
N PRO A 12 4.87 3.04 10.12
CA PRO A 12 3.57 3.56 10.55
C PRO A 12 2.85 4.21 9.37
N ALA A 13 1.61 3.80 9.12
CA ALA A 13 0.83 4.20 7.94
C ALA A 13 -0.45 4.94 8.32
N HIS A 14 -1.19 4.41 9.30
CA HIS A 14 -2.50 4.87 9.71
C HIS A 14 -2.59 5.04 11.23
N THR A 15 -3.58 5.81 11.68
CA THR A 15 -3.92 5.94 13.09
C THR A 15 -4.41 4.60 13.67
N PRO A 16 -4.34 4.40 15.00
CA PRO A 16 -4.88 3.19 15.62
C PRO A 16 -6.35 2.97 15.25
N GLY A 17 -6.68 1.76 14.84
CA GLY A 17 -8.03 1.38 14.41
C GLY A 17 -8.01 0.37 13.26
N THR A 18 -9.11 0.30 12.52
CA THR A 18 -9.22 -0.58 11.35
C THR A 18 -8.12 -0.25 10.36
N THR A 19 -7.37 -1.27 9.95
CA THR A 19 -6.35 -1.16 8.90
C THR A 19 -6.60 -2.27 7.90
N VAL A 20 -6.64 -1.88 6.62
CA VAL A 20 -6.84 -2.78 5.49
C VAL A 20 -5.69 -2.62 4.51
N LEU A 21 -5.34 -3.71 3.83
CA LEU A 21 -4.27 -3.72 2.84
C LEU A 21 -4.61 -4.65 1.67
N ALA A 22 -4.08 -4.32 0.50
CA ALA A 22 -4.15 -5.17 -0.68
C ALA A 22 -2.85 -5.05 -1.50
N TYR A 23 -2.38 -6.17 -2.03
CA TYR A 23 -1.36 -6.19 -3.07
C TYR A 23 -2.00 -5.95 -4.44
N THR A 24 -1.31 -5.22 -5.31
CA THR A 24 -1.66 -5.25 -6.74
C THR A 24 -1.39 -6.66 -7.29
N PRO A 25 -2.19 -7.14 -8.27
CA PRO A 25 -1.98 -8.46 -8.89
C PRO A 25 -0.56 -8.70 -9.46
N ASP A 26 0.14 -7.63 -9.85
CA ASP A 26 1.53 -7.70 -10.33
C ASP A 26 2.58 -7.81 -9.20
N GLY A 27 2.16 -7.76 -7.93
CA GLY A 27 3.02 -7.82 -6.75
C GLY A 27 3.94 -6.62 -6.57
N ARG A 28 3.84 -5.58 -7.41
CA ARG A 28 4.77 -4.44 -7.39
C ARG A 28 4.36 -3.37 -6.39
N ARG A 29 3.08 -3.33 -6.00
CA ARG A 29 2.57 -2.31 -5.09
C ARG A 29 1.74 -2.90 -3.97
N VAL A 30 1.79 -2.24 -2.83
CA VAL A 30 0.92 -2.48 -1.67
C VAL A 30 0.12 -1.21 -1.42
N ILE A 31 -1.19 -1.35 -1.36
CA ILE A 31 -2.10 -0.26 -1.05
C ILE A 31 -2.61 -0.48 0.38
N THR A 32 -2.51 0.54 1.23
CA THR A 32 -2.99 0.49 2.60
C THR A 32 -3.96 1.65 2.87
N GLY A 33 -4.92 1.40 3.75
CA GLY A 33 -5.88 2.38 4.23
C GLY A 33 -6.30 2.00 5.64
N GLY A 34 -6.84 2.96 6.37
CA GLY A 34 -7.30 2.68 7.72
C GLY A 34 -8.29 3.71 8.24
N SER A 35 -8.26 3.92 9.56
CA SER A 35 -9.18 4.83 10.25
C SER A 35 -9.00 6.31 9.92
N ASN A 36 -7.96 6.71 9.20
CA ASN A 36 -7.77 8.06 8.68
C ASN A 36 -8.13 8.14 7.19
N SER A 37 -8.31 9.36 6.69
CA SER A 37 -8.59 9.62 5.27
C SER A 37 -7.46 9.19 4.31
N ALA A 38 -6.24 9.03 4.81
CA ALA A 38 -5.07 8.75 3.99
C ALA A 38 -5.07 7.32 3.43
N ILE A 39 -4.91 7.20 2.12
CA ILE A 39 -4.54 5.97 1.42
C ILE A 39 -3.06 6.08 1.07
N ARG A 40 -2.28 5.04 1.38
CA ARG A 40 -0.85 4.98 1.07
C ARG A 40 -0.56 3.87 0.09
N ILE A 41 0.30 4.16 -0.89
CA ILE A 41 0.73 3.22 -1.92
C ILE A 41 2.24 3.06 -1.82
N TYR A 42 2.67 1.85 -1.46
CA TYR A 42 4.07 1.46 -1.36
C TYR A 42 4.51 0.73 -2.62
N THR A 43 5.77 0.91 -3.02
CA THR A 43 6.41 0.11 -4.06
C THR A 43 7.25 -0.98 -3.41
N VAL A 44 7.01 -2.24 -3.79
CA VAL A 44 7.71 -3.39 -3.22
C VAL A 44 9.18 -3.36 -3.61
N GLY A 45 10.08 -3.56 -2.63
CA GLY A 45 11.53 -3.51 -2.84
C GLY A 45 12.11 -2.10 -2.92
N GLN A 46 11.32 -1.06 -2.61
CA GLN A 46 11.78 0.33 -2.51
C GLN A 46 11.48 0.87 -1.12
N ASP A 47 12.46 1.53 -0.51
CA ASP A 47 12.33 2.10 0.83
C ASP A 47 11.88 3.57 0.83
N GLY A 48 11.61 4.16 -0.33
CA GLY A 48 11.17 5.55 -0.47
C GLY A 48 9.83 5.85 0.21
N GLU A 49 9.46 7.13 0.23
CA GLU A 49 8.16 7.56 0.75
C GLU A 49 7.02 7.00 -0.10
N PRO A 50 5.93 6.49 0.52
CA PRO A 50 4.80 5.99 -0.22
C PRO A 50 4.07 7.15 -0.88
N LYS A 51 3.48 6.88 -2.05
CA LYS A 51 2.53 7.83 -2.64
C LYS A 51 1.32 7.90 -1.71
N THR A 52 0.99 9.09 -1.26
CA THR A 52 -0.15 9.34 -0.38
C THR A 52 -1.28 9.97 -1.19
N ILE A 53 -2.50 9.51 -0.94
CA ILE A 53 -3.74 10.10 -1.43
C ILE A 53 -4.53 10.48 -0.18
N ASP A 54 -4.80 11.76 0.01
CA ASP A 54 -5.41 12.35 1.21
C ASP A 54 -6.74 13.07 0.93
N GLU A 55 -7.22 13.02 -0.31
CA GLU A 55 -8.51 13.57 -0.75
C GLU A 55 -9.72 12.67 -0.38
N GLY A 56 -9.57 11.77 0.60
CA GLY A 56 -10.55 10.73 0.95
C GLY A 56 -11.43 11.04 2.16
N VAL A 57 -12.47 10.21 2.34
CA VAL A 57 -13.23 10.15 3.60
C VAL A 57 -12.48 9.32 4.64
N ASP A 58 -12.67 9.64 5.92
CA ASP A 58 -12.12 8.85 7.02
C ASP A 58 -12.75 7.45 7.08
N GLY A 59 -11.97 6.47 7.54
CA GLY A 59 -12.47 5.13 7.83
C GLY A 59 -12.62 4.24 6.60
N HIS A 60 -11.49 3.90 5.97
CA HIS A 60 -11.47 2.94 4.87
C HIS A 60 -11.84 1.53 5.37
N LEU A 61 -13.00 1.02 4.94
CA LEU A 61 -13.51 -0.30 5.36
C LEU A 61 -13.02 -1.45 4.48
N GLY A 62 -12.42 -1.16 3.32
CA GLY A 62 -11.90 -2.17 2.41
C GLY A 62 -11.09 -1.55 1.27
N ILE A 63 -10.15 -2.34 0.73
CA ILE A 63 -9.32 -1.95 -0.43
C ILE A 63 -9.34 -3.08 -1.44
N GLY A 64 -9.64 -2.74 -2.70
CA GLY A 64 -9.46 -3.61 -3.86
C GLY A 64 -8.37 -3.05 -4.76
N ALA A 65 -7.38 -3.86 -5.12
CA ALA A 65 -6.32 -3.47 -6.04
C ALA A 65 -6.44 -4.29 -7.32
N THR A 66 -6.51 -3.62 -8.47
CA THR A 66 -6.42 -4.26 -9.79
C THR A 66 -5.40 -3.52 -10.63
N VAL A 67 -4.79 -4.22 -11.58
CA VAL A 67 -3.94 -3.58 -12.59
C VAL A 67 -4.83 -3.22 -13.77
N CYS A 68 -4.93 -1.93 -14.07
CA CYS A 68 -5.55 -1.50 -15.32
C CYS A 68 -4.56 -1.72 -16.47
N SER A 69 -4.57 -2.91 -17.06
CA SER A 69 -3.92 -3.21 -18.33
C SER A 69 -4.72 -2.60 -19.49
N LEU A 70 -4.76 -1.26 -19.59
CA LEU A 70 -5.16 -0.59 -20.83
C LEU A 70 -3.94 -0.49 -21.75
N THR A 71 -3.44 -1.64 -22.18
CA THR A 71 -2.72 -1.78 -23.45
C THR A 71 -3.60 -2.65 -24.33
N ARG A 72 -4.75 -2.12 -24.76
CA ARG A 72 -5.45 -2.63 -25.92
C ARG A 72 -5.38 -1.55 -26.99
N TYR A 73 -4.62 -1.85 -28.03
CA TYR A 73 -4.68 -1.30 -29.38
C TYR A 73 -4.81 0.22 -29.53
N ALA A 74 -3.68 0.87 -29.81
CA ALA A 74 -3.58 1.87 -30.86
C ALA A 74 -2.30 1.58 -31.65
#